data_AF-A0A016W4Z3-F1
#
_entry.id   AF-A0A016W4Z3-F1
#
_cell.length_a   1.000
_cell.length_b   1.000
_cell.length_c   1.000
_cell.angle_alpha   90.00
_cell.angle_beta   90.00
_cell.angle_gamma   90.00
#
_symmetry.space_group_name_H-M   'P 1'
#
loop_
_entity.id
_entity.type
_entity.pdbx_description
1 polymer ?
#
loop_
_entity_poly.entity_id
_entity_poly.type
_entity_poly.pdbx_seq_one_letter_code
_entity_poly.pdbx_strand_id
1 'polypeptide(L)'
;MTMFQDMMREEKKEMMEMFLKHHTRSEPVMGANEMASVPNVMSAMSSRIDKFVFDPNTDMCFTKWFLRYKDVFVEDAKQLTESARGQELEKSDAEDYPVYTSRVNEFCERAKIHDLDCDGTKCLLWIFGLKSQREAEIRQRLIAVLDKEYKVLGA
;
A
#
# COMPACT_ATOMS: atom_id res chain seq x y z
N MET A 1 5.57 18.15 1.40
CA MET A 1 5.05 17.33 2.52
C MET A 1 4.63 16.01 1.91
N THR A 2 5.19 14.89 2.37
CA THR A 2 4.86 13.57 1.84
C THR A 2 3.70 12.99 2.64
N MET A 3 2.49 13.06 2.11
CA MET A 3 1.26 12.66 2.81
C MET A 3 1.34 11.23 3.31
N PHE A 4 1.97 10.35 2.53
CA PHE A 4 2.23 8.98 2.92
C PHE A 4 3.04 8.90 4.21
N GLN A 5 4.17 9.60 4.32
CA GLN A 5 4.99 9.56 5.53
C GLN A 5 4.28 10.12 6.76
N ASP A 6 3.43 11.14 6.58
CA ASP A 6 2.71 11.77 7.70
C ASP A 6 1.51 10.94 8.16
N MET A 7 0.75 10.33 7.24
CA MET A 7 -0.25 9.31 7.61
C MET A 7 0.40 8.10 8.28
N MET A 8 1.55 7.63 7.78
CA MET A 8 2.31 6.55 8.42
C MET A 8 2.76 6.94 9.82
N ARG A 9 3.05 8.23 10.08
CA ARG A 9 3.45 8.73 11.39
C ARG A 9 2.28 8.74 12.38
N GLU A 10 1.11 9.17 11.92
CA GLU A 10 -0.10 9.27 12.75
C GLU A 10 -0.74 7.89 12.98
N GLU A 11 -0.82 7.03 11.96
CA GLU A 11 -1.29 5.65 12.09
C GLU A 11 -0.32 4.82 12.95
N LYS A 12 1.00 5.01 12.85
CA LYS A 12 1.96 4.34 13.72
C LYS A 12 1.67 4.60 15.20
N LYS A 13 1.16 5.78 15.56
CA LYS A 13 0.80 6.12 16.94
C LYS A 13 -0.42 5.32 17.43
N GLU A 14 -1.48 5.26 16.62
CA GLU A 14 -2.68 4.44 16.93
C GLU A 14 -2.37 2.94 16.90
N MET A 15 -1.53 2.52 15.98
CA MET A 15 -1.10 1.15 15.78
C MET A 15 -0.15 0.69 16.89
N MET A 16 0.73 1.56 17.39
CA MET A 16 1.54 1.32 18.60
C MET A 16 0.65 1.17 19.84
N GLU A 17 -0.42 1.95 19.95
CA GLU A 17 -1.44 1.77 21.00
C GLU A 17 -2.21 0.44 20.85
N MET A 18 -2.49 0.01 19.61
CA MET A 18 -3.12 -1.29 19.33
C MET A 18 -2.19 -2.47 19.65
N PHE A 19 -0.89 -2.37 19.34
CA PHE A 19 0.14 -3.38 19.64
C PHE A 19 0.42 -3.53 21.13
N LEU A 20 0.51 -2.44 21.90
CA LEU A 20 0.66 -2.53 23.36
C LEU A 20 -0.54 -3.22 24.03
N LYS A 21 -1.72 -3.22 23.39
CA LYS A 21 -2.93 -3.86 23.89
C LYS A 21 -3.00 -5.37 23.65
N HIS A 22 -2.21 -5.94 22.74
CA HIS A 22 -2.41 -7.32 22.30
C HIS A 22 -1.09 -8.06 21.96
N HIS A 23 -0.39 -8.56 22.97
CA HIS A 23 0.53 -9.72 22.92
C HIS A 23 2.05 -9.45 22.92
N THR A 24 2.65 -9.82 24.04
CA THR A 24 3.94 -10.54 24.13
C THR A 24 3.99 -11.77 23.21
N ARG A 25 5.04 -11.90 22.37
CA ARG A 25 5.89 -13.10 22.10
C ARG A 25 6.16 -13.48 20.61
N SER A 26 7.42 -13.22 20.21
CA SER A 26 8.40 -14.01 19.41
C SER A 26 8.27 -14.27 17.88
N GLU A 27 9.43 -14.03 17.22
CA GLU A 27 9.88 -14.20 15.81
C GLU A 27 10.18 -15.67 15.34
N PRO A 28 10.96 -15.94 14.26
CA PRO A 28 10.95 -15.53 12.83
C PRO A 28 10.90 -16.78 11.90
N VAL A 29 10.95 -16.64 10.55
CA VAL A 29 11.79 -17.49 9.62
C VAL A 29 11.65 -17.11 8.13
N MET A 30 12.81 -17.17 7.45
CA MET A 30 13.18 -17.00 6.02
C MET A 30 12.55 -17.98 5.01
N GLY A 31 12.58 -17.59 3.72
CA GLY A 31 12.83 -18.52 2.61
C GLY A 31 12.42 -18.03 1.21
N ALA A 32 13.40 -17.69 0.36
CA ALA A 32 13.27 -17.22 -1.03
C ALA A 32 13.04 -18.36 -2.05
N ASN A 33 12.30 -18.11 -3.15
CA ASN A 33 12.79 -18.30 -4.53
C ASN A 33 11.82 -17.78 -5.62
N GLU A 34 12.42 -17.25 -6.69
CA GLU A 34 11.83 -16.54 -7.83
C GLU A 34 11.02 -17.41 -8.82
N MET A 35 10.00 -16.81 -9.46
CA MET A 35 9.99 -16.63 -10.94
C MET A 35 8.82 -15.75 -11.41
N ALA A 36 9.14 -14.47 -11.54
CA ALA A 36 8.59 -13.40 -12.38
C ALA A 36 9.27 -12.16 -11.81
N SER A 37 10.11 -11.45 -12.57
CA SER A 37 10.85 -10.35 -11.97
C SER A 37 9.84 -9.28 -11.54
N VAL A 38 9.78 -9.05 -10.23
CA VAL A 38 9.04 -7.97 -9.56
C VAL A 38 9.04 -6.66 -10.39
N PRO A 39 10.18 -6.20 -10.95
CA PRO A 39 10.23 -4.99 -11.77
C PRO A 39 9.32 -5.00 -13.02
N ASN A 40 9.08 -6.14 -13.66
CA ASN A 40 8.24 -6.21 -14.86
C ASN A 40 6.75 -6.03 -14.56
N VAL A 41 6.26 -6.68 -13.49
CA VAL A 41 4.88 -6.51 -13.03
C VAL A 41 4.67 -5.08 -12.57
N MET A 42 5.67 -4.46 -11.95
CA MET A 42 5.61 -3.06 -11.54
C MET A 42 5.56 -2.08 -12.69
N SER A 43 6.40 -2.25 -13.71
CA SER A 43 6.34 -1.43 -14.92
C SER A 43 4.97 -1.54 -15.61
N ALA A 44 4.41 -2.74 -15.64
CA ALA A 44 3.10 -2.99 -16.22
C ALA A 44 1.93 -2.43 -15.37
N MET A 45 2.05 -2.42 -14.04
CA MET A 45 1.06 -1.79 -13.14
C MET A 45 1.14 -0.27 -13.24
N SER A 46 2.37 0.25 -13.18
CA SER A 46 2.70 1.68 -13.32
C SER A 46 2.12 2.26 -14.61
N SER A 47 2.20 1.56 -15.74
CA SER A 47 1.67 2.06 -17.01
C SER A 47 0.13 2.06 -17.11
N ARG A 48 -0.57 1.34 -16.22
CA ARG A 48 -2.04 1.21 -16.22
C ARG A 48 -2.73 2.03 -15.15
N ILE A 49 -1.99 2.56 -14.19
CA ILE A 49 -2.53 3.40 -13.12
C ILE A 49 -2.46 4.85 -13.59
N ASP A 50 -3.60 5.53 -13.67
CA ASP A 50 -3.61 6.96 -13.97
C ASP A 50 -3.33 7.76 -12.69
N LYS A 51 -2.72 8.93 -12.86
CA LYS A 51 -2.51 9.89 -11.78
C LYS A 51 -3.84 10.18 -11.07
N PHE A 52 -3.83 10.08 -9.74
CA PHE A 52 -5.00 10.46 -8.97
C PHE A 52 -5.23 11.97 -9.08
N VAL A 53 -6.43 12.35 -9.53
CA VAL A 53 -6.91 13.74 -9.56
C VAL A 53 -8.25 13.75 -8.86
N PHE A 54 -8.33 14.49 -7.75
CA PHE A 54 -9.60 14.74 -7.10
C PHE A 54 -10.46 15.63 -7.99
N ASP A 55 -11.69 15.20 -8.27
CA ASP A 55 -12.66 16.00 -9.01
C ASP A 55 -14.04 15.90 -8.35
N PRO A 56 -14.54 16.99 -7.74
CA PRO A 56 -15.83 16.99 -7.07
C PRO A 56 -17.00 16.90 -8.05
N ASN A 57 -16.83 17.24 -9.33
CA ASN A 57 -17.91 17.21 -10.33
C ASN A 57 -18.17 15.80 -10.84
N THR A 58 -17.14 14.96 -10.89
CA THR A 58 -17.25 13.53 -11.26
C THR A 58 -17.33 12.62 -10.04
N ASP A 59 -17.37 13.21 -8.83
CA ASP A 59 -17.32 12.50 -7.55
C ASP A 59 -16.11 11.54 -7.51
N MET A 60 -14.98 11.97 -8.07
CA MET A 60 -13.72 11.23 -8.12
C MET A 60 -12.94 11.45 -6.83
N CYS A 61 -13.16 10.57 -5.85
CA CYS A 61 -12.43 10.53 -4.59
C CYS A 61 -11.40 9.39 -4.55
N PHE A 62 -10.50 9.40 -3.56
CA PHE A 62 -9.48 8.38 -3.39
C PHE A 62 -10.10 6.98 -3.25
N THR A 63 -11.23 6.82 -2.56
CA THR A 63 -11.93 5.54 -2.45
C THR A 63 -12.31 4.98 -3.83
N LYS A 64 -12.87 5.81 -4.72
CA LYS A 64 -13.26 5.35 -6.06
C LYS A 64 -12.04 5.03 -6.92
N TRP A 65 -11.01 5.87 -6.87
CA TRP A 65 -9.75 5.63 -7.56
C TRP A 65 -9.09 4.34 -7.03
N PHE A 66 -9.03 4.15 -5.72
CA PHE A 66 -8.53 2.94 -5.07
C PHE A 66 -9.28 1.70 -5.56
N LEU A 67 -10.61 1.70 -5.56
CA LEU A 67 -11.40 0.56 -6.04
C LEU A 67 -11.13 0.26 -7.51
N ARG A 68 -11.02 1.29 -8.35
CA ARG A 68 -10.73 1.15 -9.79
C ARG A 68 -9.38 0.49 -10.05
N TYR A 69 -8.33 0.88 -9.33
CA TYR A 69 -6.98 0.38 -9.57
C TYR A 69 -6.60 -0.82 -8.69
N LYS A 70 -7.32 -1.06 -7.58
CA LYS A 70 -7.15 -2.26 -6.76
C LYS A 70 -7.29 -3.53 -7.60
N ASP A 71 -8.29 -3.60 -8.47
CA ASP A 71 -8.50 -4.79 -9.31
C ASP A 71 -7.38 -4.96 -10.35
N VAL A 72 -6.85 -3.85 -10.89
CA VAL A 72 -5.66 -3.86 -11.75
C VAL A 72 -4.46 -4.45 -11.00
N PHE A 73 -4.24 -4.03 -9.76
CA PHE A 73 -3.21 -4.60 -8.89
C PHE A 73 -3.43 -6.09 -8.62
N VAL A 74 -4.67 -6.53 -8.38
CA VAL A 74 -4.98 -7.96 -8.20
C VAL A 74 -4.61 -8.74 -9.45
N GLU A 75 -5.08 -8.30 -10.62
CA GLU A 75 -4.83 -9.00 -11.88
C GLU A 75 -3.33 -9.05 -12.22
N ASP A 76 -2.61 -7.97 -11.98
CA ASP A 76 -1.18 -7.92 -12.27
C ASP A 76 -0.34 -8.69 -11.26
N ALA A 77 -0.72 -8.67 -9.99
CA ALA A 77 -0.07 -9.47 -8.98
C ALA A 77 -0.29 -10.98 -9.17
N LYS A 78 -1.26 -11.43 -9.99
CA LYS A 78 -1.37 -12.84 -10.41
C LYS A 78 -0.23 -13.28 -11.33
N GLN A 79 0.47 -12.33 -11.96
CA GLN A 79 1.65 -12.63 -12.77
C GLN A 79 2.86 -12.95 -11.89
N LEU A 80 2.82 -12.60 -10.60
CA LEU A 80 3.80 -13.01 -9.60
C LEU A 80 3.38 -14.36 -9.00
N THR A 81 4.38 -15.18 -8.64
CA THR A 81 4.14 -16.35 -7.80
C THR A 81 3.59 -15.91 -6.45
N GLU A 82 2.81 -16.77 -5.80
CA GLU A 82 2.24 -16.46 -4.47
C GLU A 82 3.34 -16.11 -3.46
N SER A 83 4.49 -16.78 -3.53
CA SER A 83 5.67 -16.49 -2.72
C SER A 83 6.23 -15.09 -2.97
N ALA A 84 6.45 -14.71 -4.24
CA ALA A 84 6.97 -13.39 -4.58
C ALA A 84 5.97 -12.27 -4.25
N ARG A 85 4.66 -12.51 -4.47
CA ARG A 85 3.61 -11.56 -4.09
C ARG A 85 3.55 -11.37 -2.58
N GLY A 86 3.60 -12.45 -1.82
CA GLY A 86 3.64 -12.44 -0.35
C GLY A 86 4.87 -11.70 0.19
N GLN A 87 6.04 -11.96 -0.41
CA GLN A 87 7.30 -11.37 0.03
C GLN A 87 7.43 -9.89 -0.33
N GLU A 88 6.82 -9.44 -1.41
CA GLU A 88 7.12 -8.12 -1.96
C GLU A 88 5.93 -7.15 -1.81
N LEU A 89 4.71 -7.60 -2.08
CA LEU A 89 3.51 -6.77 -2.12
C LEU A 89 2.66 -6.87 -0.84
N GLU A 90 2.64 -8.02 -0.18
CA GLU A 90 1.75 -8.29 0.95
C GLU A 90 2.47 -8.20 2.29
N LYS A 91 1.87 -7.53 3.27
CA LYS A 91 2.43 -7.49 4.62
C LYS A 91 2.25 -8.85 5.26
N SER A 92 3.31 -9.41 5.84
CA SER A 92 3.18 -10.64 6.63
C SER A 92 2.67 -10.35 8.04
N ASP A 93 1.99 -11.31 8.67
CA ASP A 93 1.46 -11.15 10.03
C ASP A 93 2.57 -10.94 11.08
N ALA A 94 3.78 -11.46 10.83
CA ALA A 94 4.95 -11.32 11.69
C ALA A 94 5.82 -10.09 11.35
N GLU A 95 5.53 -9.40 10.26
CA GLU A 95 6.26 -8.21 9.83
C GLU A 95 5.67 -6.97 10.47
N ASP A 96 6.52 -6.15 11.07
CA ASP A 96 6.12 -4.86 11.60
C ASP A 96 5.83 -3.89 10.46
N TYR A 97 4.86 -2.99 10.69
CA TYR A 97 4.48 -2.01 9.69
C TYR A 97 5.62 -1.09 9.23
N PRO A 98 6.58 -0.63 10.07
CA PRO A 98 7.72 0.13 9.58
C PRO A 98 8.58 -0.67 8.59
N VAL A 99 8.77 -1.98 8.84
CA VAL A 99 9.51 -2.87 7.94
C VAL A 99 8.78 -3.03 6.62
N TYR A 100 7.48 -3.31 6.68
CA TYR A 100 6.62 -3.37 5.49
C TYR A 100 6.64 -2.04 4.70
N THR A 101 6.60 -0.91 5.39
CA THR A 101 6.64 0.43 4.78
C THR A 101 7.96 0.69 4.08
N SER A 102 9.08 0.34 4.72
CA SER A 102 10.40 0.43 4.11
C SER A 102 10.47 -0.43 2.85
N ARG A 103 9.91 -1.65 2.88
CA ARG A 103 9.85 -2.55 1.74
C ARG A 103 9.02 -1.97 0.59
N VAL A 104 7.83 -1.44 0.87
CA VAL A 104 6.99 -0.76 -0.13
C VAL A 104 7.70 0.46 -0.72
N ASN A 105 8.42 1.22 0.10
CA ASN A 105 9.14 2.39 -0.40
C ASN A 105 10.34 2.00 -1.28
N GLU A 106 11.16 1.05 -0.84
CA GLU A 106 12.28 0.50 -1.64
C GLU A 106 11.78 -0.12 -2.93
N PHE A 107 10.64 -0.81 -2.87
CA PHE A 107 9.98 -1.41 -4.01
C PHE A 107 9.52 -0.36 -5.03
N CYS A 108 8.91 0.74 -4.59
CA CYS A 108 8.53 1.85 -5.47
C CYS A 108 9.75 2.53 -6.11
N GLU A 109 10.85 2.70 -5.36
CA GLU A 109 12.11 3.26 -5.86
C GLU A 109 12.74 2.35 -6.93
N ARG A 110 12.81 1.04 -6.67
CA ARG A 110 13.33 0.02 -7.61
C ARG A 110 12.51 -0.05 -8.89
N ALA A 111 11.19 0.07 -8.77
CA ALA A 111 10.28 0.04 -9.90
C ALA A 111 10.30 1.32 -10.75
N LYS A 112 11.09 2.33 -10.36
CA LYS A 112 11.15 3.65 -11.02
C LYS A 112 9.76 4.30 -11.14
N ILE A 113 8.92 4.16 -10.12
CA ILE A 113 7.58 4.78 -10.06
C ILE A 113 7.69 6.30 -9.78
N HIS A 114 8.83 6.91 -10.12
CA HIS A 114 9.10 8.32 -9.86
C HIS A 114 8.24 9.29 -10.67
N ASP A 115 7.61 8.82 -11.76
CA ASP A 115 6.73 9.62 -12.63
C ASP A 115 5.23 9.47 -12.32
N LEU A 116 4.85 8.51 -11.46
CA LEU A 116 3.51 8.46 -10.89
C LEU A 116 3.55 9.19 -9.57
N ASP A 117 2.57 10.06 -9.35
CA ASP A 117 2.45 10.90 -8.17
C ASP A 117 2.76 10.08 -6.90
N CYS A 118 3.93 10.35 -6.32
CA CYS A 118 4.71 9.36 -5.56
C CYS A 118 4.01 8.87 -4.30
N ASP A 119 3.03 9.61 -3.79
CA ASP A 119 2.33 9.29 -2.55
C ASP A 119 1.05 8.47 -2.79
N GLY A 120 0.25 8.79 -3.81
CA GLY A 120 -1.02 8.10 -4.05
C GLY A 120 -0.84 6.62 -4.40
N THR A 121 0.12 6.32 -5.27
CA THR A 121 0.47 4.95 -5.65
C THR A 121 1.11 4.19 -4.49
N LYS A 122 1.93 4.84 -3.65
CA LYS A 122 2.49 4.23 -2.43
C LYS A 122 1.40 3.89 -1.42
N CYS A 123 0.43 4.79 -1.23
CA CYS A 123 -0.73 4.52 -0.37
C CYS A 123 -1.56 3.35 -0.90
N LEU A 124 -1.81 3.31 -2.20
CA LEU A 124 -2.52 2.20 -2.86
C LEU A 124 -1.80 0.86 -2.64
N LEU A 125 -0.49 0.81 -2.88
CA LEU A 125 0.35 -0.37 -2.68
C LEU A 125 0.35 -0.84 -1.23
N TRP A 126 0.53 0.09 -0.31
CA TRP A 126 0.59 -0.20 1.12
C TRP A 126 -0.74 -0.75 1.62
N ILE A 127 -1.86 -0.14 1.22
CA ILE A 127 -3.22 -0.61 1.57
C ILE A 127 -3.54 -1.94 0.90
N PHE A 128 -3.07 -2.17 -0.33
CA PHE A 128 -3.27 -3.41 -1.07
C PHE A 128 -2.60 -4.61 -0.38
N GLY A 129 -1.41 -4.42 0.18
CA GLY A 129 -0.70 -5.50 0.86
C GLY A 129 -1.22 -5.85 2.24
N LEU A 130 -2.07 -5.01 2.84
CA LEU A 130 -2.80 -5.34 4.06
C LEU A 130 -3.95 -6.32 3.73
N LYS A 131 -3.69 -7.61 3.75
CA LYS A 131 -4.70 -8.65 3.43
C LYS A 131 -5.28 -9.33 4.66
N SER A 132 -4.67 -9.18 5.82
CA SER A 132 -5.15 -9.81 7.05
C SER A 132 -6.51 -9.22 7.47
N GLN A 133 -7.41 -10.04 7.98
CA GLN A 133 -8.71 -9.56 8.47
C GLN A 133 -8.55 -8.57 9.63
N ARG A 134 -7.47 -8.72 10.41
CA ARG A 134 -7.10 -7.79 11.50
C ARG A 134 -6.77 -6.39 10.99
N GLU A 135 -6.29 -6.30 9.75
CA GLU A 135 -5.90 -5.06 9.10
C GLU A 135 -7.05 -4.44 8.29
N ALA A 136 -8.21 -5.11 8.23
CA ALA A 136 -9.36 -4.62 7.48
C ALA A 136 -9.85 -3.27 8.00
N GLU A 137 -9.85 -3.07 9.33
CA GLU A 137 -10.21 -1.80 9.94
C GLU A 137 -9.20 -0.70 9.59
N ILE A 138 -7.90 -0.99 9.71
CA ILE A 138 -6.80 -0.07 9.37
C ILE A 138 -6.91 0.36 7.90
N ARG A 139 -7.14 -0.59 6.99
CA ARG A 139 -7.38 -0.30 5.57
C ARG A 139 -8.56 0.64 5.36
N GLN A 140 -9.68 0.43 6.04
CA GLN A 140 -10.85 1.31 5.91
C GLN A 140 -10.58 2.71 6.46
N ARG A 141 -9.93 2.81 7.62
CA ARG A 141 -9.55 4.10 8.22
C ARG A 141 -8.61 4.90 7.31
N LEU A 142 -7.57 4.26 6.79
CA LEU A 142 -6.62 4.88 5.87
C LEU A 142 -7.29 5.40 4.59
N ILE A 143 -8.17 4.60 3.98
CA ILE A 143 -8.93 5.03 2.80
C ILE A 143 -9.79 6.27 3.15
N ALA A 144 -10.43 6.29 4.32
CA ALA A 144 -11.24 7.42 4.76
C ALA A 144 -10.41 8.68 5.06
N VAL A 145 -9.24 8.54 5.69
CA VAL A 145 -8.29 9.63 5.93
C VAL A 145 -7.81 10.20 4.60
N LEU A 146 -7.40 9.33 3.68
CA LEU A 146 -6.97 9.72 2.32
C LEU A 146 -8.06 10.47 1.57
N ASP A 147 -9.30 9.98 1.60
CA ASP A 147 -10.43 10.67 0.99
C ASP A 147 -10.62 12.08 1.55
N LYS A 148 -10.40 12.27 2.85
CA LYS A 148 -10.54 13.56 3.52
C LYS A 148 -9.37 14.49 3.18
N GLU A 149 -8.15 14.02 3.27
CA GLU A 149 -6.94 14.81 2.97
C GLU A 149 -6.92 15.27 1.52
N TYR A 150 -7.23 14.37 0.57
CA TYR A 150 -7.28 14.74 -0.85
C TYR A 150 -8.43 15.69 -1.18
N LYS A 151 -9.55 15.62 -0.45
CA LYS A 151 -10.61 16.64 -0.54
C LYS A 151 -10.15 18.01 -0.06
N VAL A 152 -9.34 18.07 0.99
CA VAL A 152 -8.80 19.34 1.53
C VAL A 152 -7.75 19.93 0.60
N LEU A 153 -6.93 19.09 -0.05
CA LEU A 153 -5.88 19.54 -0.97
C LEU A 153 -6.38 19.90 -2.36
N GLY A 154 -7.47 19.28 -2.80
CA GLY A 154 -8.11 19.54 -4.09
C GLY A 154 -9.19 20.63 -4.07
N ALA A 155 -9.50 21.19 -2.90
CA ALA A 155 -10.42 22.32 -2.70
C ALA A 155 -9.66 23.65 -2.67
#